data_AF-A0A961EY60-F1
#
_entry.id   AF-A0A961EY60-F1
#
_cell.length_a   1.000
_cell.length_b   1.000
_cell.length_c   1.000
_cell.angle_alpha   90.00
_cell.angle_beta   90.00
_cell.angle_gamma   90.00
#
_symmetry.space_group_name_H-M   'P 1'
#
loop_
_entity.id
_entity.type
_entity.pdbx_description
1 polymer ?
#
loop_
_entity_poly.entity_id
_entity_poly.type
_entity_poly.pdbx_seq_one_letter_code
_entity_poly.pdbx_strand_id
1 'polypeptide(L)'
;MDITADSINFHELGEFKHFLEEMDLIGSAQLEEPILDNSGNVLIKEGVNVKPSAISRLEQMAGHYQPKFKITVGKDLIRAISAYLTPIVIKRLKAPRNDFILYLFEQTPLRYRSYIDAALRTHAQVLLLLYKTSRLTPEFFNHVCDLGLLSMGLAMTAEAHERFIFRYSFLSGIMADMALKDSDDWKDIDIDFQKRKRLNARSADFSADYDLAEEMLDAIANHALDFNRPHYETFKLSESAESTEETEDQVVDEEPHISAAQRDMNRALLTEVLRLARYIYETSRRISDAEHFAEELVYM
;
A
#
# COMPACT_ATOMS: atom_id res chain seq x y z
N MET A 1 19.13 8.66 -0.12
CA MET A 1 17.98 8.58 -1.04
C MET A 1 16.79 9.20 -0.36
N ASP A 2 16.19 10.22 -0.98
CA ASP A 2 15.00 10.89 -0.47
C ASP A 2 13.81 10.59 -1.38
N ILE A 3 12.86 9.83 -0.84
CA ILE A 3 11.60 9.50 -1.51
C ILE A 3 10.51 10.48 -1.04
N THR A 4 9.85 11.12 -1.99
CA THR A 4 8.65 11.94 -1.80
C THR A 4 7.46 11.29 -2.51
N ALA A 5 6.27 11.90 -2.43
CA ALA A 5 5.10 11.41 -3.15
C ALA A 5 5.29 11.43 -4.68
N ASP A 6 6.12 12.36 -5.19
CA ASP A 6 6.22 12.63 -6.63
C ASP A 6 7.64 12.43 -7.19
N SER A 7 8.63 12.08 -6.35
CA SER A 7 10.02 11.93 -6.81
C SER A 7 10.87 11.00 -5.96
N ILE A 8 11.92 10.45 -6.57
CA ILE A 8 13.03 9.80 -5.86
C ILE A 8 14.33 10.55 -6.18
N ASN A 9 14.97 11.08 -5.13
CA ASN A 9 16.20 11.86 -5.22
C ASN A 9 17.38 11.11 -4.62
N PHE A 10 18.55 11.24 -5.25
CA PHE A 10 19.81 10.68 -4.80
C PHE A 10 20.88 11.76 -4.77
N HIS A 11 21.69 11.75 -3.71
CA HIS A 11 22.79 12.71 -3.51
C HIS A 11 24.16 12.12 -3.83
N GLU A 12 24.20 10.84 -4.21
CA GLU A 12 25.42 10.10 -4.51
C GLU A 12 25.22 9.20 -5.74
N LEU A 13 26.22 9.15 -6.62
CA LEU A 13 26.18 8.30 -7.82
C LEU A 13 26.10 6.82 -7.47
N GLY A 14 26.80 6.40 -6.41
CA GLY A 14 26.80 4.99 -5.97
C GLY A 14 25.41 4.54 -5.56
N GLU A 15 24.71 5.35 -4.75
CA GLU A 15 23.33 5.07 -4.33
C GLU A 15 22.36 5.07 -5.53
N PHE A 16 22.49 6.05 -6.43
CA PHE A 16 21.69 6.13 -7.66
C PHE A 16 21.88 4.90 -8.56
N LYS A 17 23.13 4.52 -8.83
CA LYS A 17 23.47 3.34 -9.63
C LYS A 17 22.94 2.07 -9.00
N HIS A 18 23.16 1.88 -7.70
CA HIS A 18 22.69 0.70 -6.99
C HIS A 18 21.17 0.57 -7.07
N PHE A 19 20.43 1.66 -6.91
CA PHE A 19 18.98 1.66 -7.08
C PHE A 19 18.55 1.25 -8.49
N LEU A 20 19.18 1.81 -9.53
CA LEU A 20 18.86 1.44 -10.91
C LEU A 20 19.17 -0.03 -11.22
N GLU A 21 20.22 -0.60 -10.63
CA GLU A 21 20.56 -2.01 -10.76
C GLU A 21 19.59 -2.91 -9.98
N GLU A 22 19.27 -2.56 -8.72
CA GLU A 22 18.33 -3.29 -7.86
C GLU A 22 16.94 -3.39 -8.51
N MET A 23 16.51 -2.32 -9.17
CA MET A 23 15.18 -2.22 -9.79
C MET A 23 15.15 -2.55 -11.28
N ASP A 24 16.29 -2.95 -11.88
CA ASP A 24 16.44 -3.20 -13.32
C ASP A 24 15.94 -2.04 -14.21
N LEU A 25 16.34 -0.81 -13.85
CA LEU A 25 15.90 0.43 -14.49
C LEU A 25 16.95 1.06 -15.41
N ILE A 26 18.10 0.43 -15.59
CA ILE A 26 19.14 0.92 -16.50
C ILE A 26 18.61 0.85 -17.94
N GLY A 27 18.59 2.00 -18.62
CA GLY A 27 18.07 2.15 -19.97
C GLY A 27 16.59 2.52 -20.06
N SER A 28 15.84 2.48 -18.95
CA SER A 28 14.42 2.85 -18.89
C SER A 28 14.16 4.06 -17.98
N ALA A 29 14.85 4.18 -16.85
CA ALA A 29 14.71 5.34 -15.97
C ALA A 29 15.12 6.64 -16.67
N GLN A 30 14.29 7.67 -16.49
CA GLN A 30 14.53 9.02 -17.01
C GLN A 30 14.89 9.97 -15.88
N LEU A 31 15.85 10.86 -16.16
CA LEU A 31 16.19 11.94 -15.26
C LEU A 31 15.12 13.04 -15.35
N GLU A 32 14.64 13.49 -14.21
CA GLU A 32 13.71 14.62 -14.12
C GLU A 32 14.44 15.96 -14.28
N GLU A 33 15.68 16.04 -13.80
CA GLU A 33 16.53 17.24 -13.91
C GLU A 33 17.82 16.89 -14.68
N PRO A 34 18.42 17.85 -15.41
CA PRO A 34 19.69 17.62 -16.08
C PRO A 34 20.82 17.47 -15.06
N ILE A 35 21.84 16.67 -15.41
CA ILE A 35 23.08 16.59 -14.63
C ILE A 35 24.08 17.61 -15.19
N LEU A 36 24.54 18.51 -14.34
CA LEU A 36 25.45 19.60 -14.69
C LEU A 36 26.86 19.35 -14.16
N ASP A 37 27.87 19.73 -14.93
CA ASP A 37 29.24 19.84 -14.41
C ASP A 37 29.36 21.03 -13.44
N ASN A 38 30.49 21.14 -12.75
CA ASN A 38 30.74 22.24 -11.80
C ASN A 38 30.81 23.63 -12.46
N SER A 39 30.87 23.70 -13.79
CA SER A 39 30.85 24.94 -14.59
C SER A 39 29.46 25.27 -15.14
N GLY A 40 28.45 24.44 -14.87
CA GLY A 40 27.07 24.60 -15.35
C GLY A 40 26.80 24.02 -16.73
N ASN A 41 27.73 23.28 -17.34
CA ASN A 41 27.48 22.62 -18.63
C ASN A 41 26.66 21.33 -18.42
N VAL A 42 25.70 21.09 -19.31
CA VAL A 42 24.87 19.89 -19.29
C VAL A 42 25.67 18.65 -19.70
N LEU A 43 25.87 17.72 -18.77
CA LEU A 43 26.49 16.42 -19.02
C LEU A 43 25.46 15.41 -19.55
N ILE A 44 24.28 15.40 -18.94
CA ILE A 44 23.14 14.55 -19.32
C ILE A 44 21.88 15.43 -19.25
N LYS A 45 21.10 15.43 -20.32
CA LYS A 45 19.84 16.20 -20.39
C LYS A 45 18.73 15.53 -19.59
N GLU A 46 17.81 16.32 -19.08
CA GLU A 46 16.52 15.86 -18.55
C GLU A 46 15.73 15.07 -19.61
N GLY A 47 14.85 14.19 -19.16
CA GLY A 47 13.99 13.34 -20.01
C GLY A 47 14.75 12.25 -20.79
N VAL A 48 16.07 12.16 -20.65
CA VAL A 48 16.88 11.12 -21.32
C VAL A 48 16.98 9.89 -20.44
N ASN A 49 16.75 8.71 -21.06
CA ASN A 49 16.95 7.44 -20.39
C ASN A 49 18.42 7.24 -19.97
N VAL A 50 18.63 6.80 -18.73
CA VAL A 50 19.94 6.61 -18.14
C VAL A 50 20.58 5.35 -18.71
N LYS A 51 21.54 5.50 -19.63
CA LYS A 51 22.26 4.38 -20.25
C LYS A 51 23.46 3.94 -19.41
N PRO A 52 23.93 2.68 -19.54
CA PRO A 52 25.15 2.22 -18.87
C PRO A 52 26.36 3.14 -19.14
N SER A 53 26.51 3.61 -20.39
CA SER A 53 27.59 4.53 -20.78
C SER A 53 27.52 5.89 -20.09
N ALA A 54 26.32 6.36 -19.74
CA ALA A 54 26.15 7.60 -18.99
C ALA A 54 26.65 7.44 -17.55
N ILE A 55 26.34 6.30 -16.90
CA ILE A 55 26.85 5.95 -15.57
C ILE A 55 28.37 5.84 -15.59
N SER A 56 28.95 5.07 -16.53
CA SER A 56 30.41 4.94 -16.65
C SER A 56 31.12 6.27 -16.87
N ARG A 57 30.50 7.20 -17.62
CA ARG A 57 31.03 8.55 -17.80
C ARG A 57 31.03 9.35 -16.49
N LEU A 58 29.95 9.28 -15.71
CA LEU A 58 29.87 9.94 -14.41
C LEU A 58 30.85 9.34 -13.40
N GLU A 59 31.10 8.03 -13.45
CA GLU A 59 32.12 7.37 -12.62
C GLU A 59 33.53 7.89 -12.94
N GLN A 60 33.87 8.02 -14.22
CA GLN A 60 35.17 8.56 -14.67
C GLN A 60 35.38 10.03 -14.33
N MET A 61 34.29 10.79 -14.15
CA MET A 61 34.30 12.23 -13.87
C MET A 61 33.89 12.55 -12.42
N ALA A 62 34.02 11.59 -11.50
CA ALA A 62 33.69 11.78 -10.09
C ALA A 62 34.36 13.05 -9.52
N GLY A 63 33.55 13.90 -8.86
CA GLY A 63 33.99 15.20 -8.31
C GLY A 63 33.92 16.38 -9.29
N HIS A 64 33.64 16.17 -10.58
CA HIS A 64 33.54 17.22 -11.59
C HIS A 64 32.09 17.64 -11.93
N TYR A 65 31.11 17.11 -11.20
CA TYR A 65 29.69 17.43 -11.36
C TYR A 65 29.00 17.51 -10.00
N GLN A 66 27.82 18.13 -9.97
CA GLN A 66 26.99 18.17 -8.77
C GLN A 66 26.19 16.88 -8.65
N PRO A 67 26.40 16.06 -7.61
CA PRO A 67 25.74 14.77 -7.46
C PRO A 67 24.30 14.98 -6.95
N LYS A 68 23.41 15.33 -7.88
CA LYS A 68 21.97 15.41 -7.67
C LYS A 68 21.29 14.63 -8.78
N PHE A 69 20.70 13.50 -8.44
CA PHE A 69 20.02 12.63 -9.40
C PHE A 69 18.56 12.54 -9.00
N LYS A 70 17.68 12.99 -9.87
CA LYS A 70 16.24 12.94 -9.67
C LYS A 70 15.62 12.10 -10.78
N ILE A 71 14.89 11.05 -10.42
CA ILE A 71 14.24 10.17 -11.40
C ILE A 71 12.78 10.57 -11.54
N THR A 72 12.32 10.71 -12.78
CA THR A 72 10.90 10.92 -13.09
C THR A 72 10.07 9.72 -12.66
N VAL A 73 8.96 9.96 -11.96
CA VAL A 73 8.00 8.91 -11.61
C VAL A 73 7.17 8.52 -12.83
N GLY A 74 7.74 7.63 -13.64
CA GLY A 74 7.12 7.07 -14.85
C GLY A 74 6.59 5.65 -14.66
N LYS A 75 5.92 5.13 -15.69
CA LYS A 75 5.32 3.78 -15.70
C LYS A 75 6.34 2.67 -15.39
N ASP A 76 7.57 2.79 -15.90
CA ASP A 76 8.62 1.79 -15.67
C ASP A 76 9.08 1.76 -14.21
N LEU A 77 9.22 2.93 -13.57
CA LEU A 77 9.55 3.04 -12.15
C LEU A 77 8.42 2.45 -11.29
N ILE A 78 7.17 2.83 -11.57
CA ILE A 78 5.99 2.32 -10.87
C ILE A 78 5.92 0.79 -11.00
N ARG A 79 6.13 0.26 -12.20
CA ARG A 79 6.15 -1.18 -12.47
C ARG A 79 7.26 -1.89 -11.69
N ALA A 80 8.47 -1.34 -11.68
CA ALA A 80 9.61 -1.93 -10.97
C ALA A 80 9.37 -1.96 -9.45
N ILE A 81 8.94 -0.84 -8.86
CA ILE A 81 8.66 -0.76 -7.42
C ILE A 81 7.48 -1.66 -7.04
N SER A 82 6.41 -1.71 -7.84
CA SER A 82 5.28 -2.63 -7.58
C SER A 82 5.72 -4.09 -7.67
N ALA A 83 6.53 -4.45 -8.67
CA ALA A 83 7.07 -5.80 -8.81
C ALA A 83 8.00 -6.19 -7.66
N TYR A 84 8.71 -5.22 -7.07
CA TYR A 84 9.52 -5.40 -5.86
C TYR A 84 8.64 -5.59 -4.61
N LEU A 85 7.65 -4.71 -4.40
CA LEU A 85 6.84 -4.72 -3.18
C LEU A 85 5.79 -5.83 -3.14
N THR A 86 5.14 -6.15 -4.25
CA THR A 86 4.03 -7.13 -4.29
C THR A 86 4.43 -8.48 -3.68
N PRO A 87 5.56 -9.11 -4.04
CA PRO A 87 6.01 -10.34 -3.40
C PRO A 87 6.30 -10.20 -1.89
N ILE A 88 6.81 -9.04 -1.46
CA ILE A 88 7.10 -8.75 -0.06
C ILE A 88 5.80 -8.66 0.75
N VAL A 89 4.80 -7.95 0.22
CA VAL A 89 3.45 -7.88 0.80
C VAL A 89 2.86 -9.28 0.88
N ILE A 90 2.83 -10.04 -0.22
CA ILE A 90 2.25 -11.40 -0.23
C ILE A 90 2.95 -12.33 0.77
N LYS A 91 4.27 -12.19 0.95
CA LYS A 91 5.03 -12.98 1.92
C LYS A 91 4.54 -12.78 3.36
N ARG A 92 3.89 -11.66 3.67
CA ARG A 92 3.24 -11.42 4.97
C ARG A 92 2.16 -12.45 5.29
N LEU A 93 1.48 -13.04 4.29
CA LEU A 93 0.51 -14.11 4.54
C LEU A 93 1.11 -15.31 5.28
N LYS A 94 2.43 -15.52 5.16
CA LYS A 94 3.16 -16.60 5.82
C LYS A 94 3.88 -16.15 7.11
N ALA A 95 3.59 -14.94 7.59
CA ALA A 95 4.21 -14.43 8.81
C ALA A 95 3.59 -15.10 10.06
N PRO A 96 4.37 -15.28 11.15
CA PRO A 96 3.82 -15.75 12.41
C PRO A 96 2.71 -14.80 12.88
N ARG A 97 1.53 -15.35 13.20
CA ARG A 97 0.26 -14.64 13.56
C ARG A 97 -0.65 -14.23 12.39
N ASN A 98 -0.26 -14.48 11.14
CA ASN A 98 -1.11 -14.18 9.98
C ASN A 98 -1.89 -15.40 9.46
N ASP A 99 -1.99 -16.48 10.24
CA ASP A 99 -2.69 -17.71 9.84
C ASP A 99 -4.15 -17.47 9.48
N PHE A 100 -4.84 -16.57 10.21
CA PHE A 100 -6.20 -16.18 9.88
C PHE A 100 -6.27 -15.40 8.56
N ILE A 101 -5.33 -14.49 8.32
CA ILE A 101 -5.26 -13.75 7.05
C ILE A 101 -5.05 -14.74 5.90
N LEU A 102 -4.08 -15.66 6.05
CA LEU A 102 -3.81 -16.71 5.08
C LEU A 102 -5.08 -17.53 4.78
N TYR A 103 -5.80 -17.93 5.82
CA TYR A 103 -7.06 -18.68 5.67
C TYR A 103 -8.08 -17.93 4.80
N LEU A 104 -8.29 -16.61 5.00
CA LEU A 104 -9.21 -15.82 4.15
C LEU A 104 -8.84 -15.89 2.65
N PHE A 105 -7.54 -15.82 2.34
CA PHE A 105 -7.05 -15.90 0.96
C PHE A 105 -7.09 -17.33 0.41
N GLU A 106 -6.93 -18.36 1.22
CA GLU A 106 -7.06 -19.77 0.81
C GLU A 106 -8.51 -20.17 0.55
N GLN A 107 -9.48 -19.57 1.23
CA GLN A 107 -10.91 -19.80 0.98
C GLN A 107 -11.42 -19.10 -0.27
N THR A 108 -10.64 -18.19 -0.86
CA THR A 108 -11.08 -17.42 -2.02
C THR A 108 -10.34 -17.86 -3.29
N PRO A 109 -11.01 -18.34 -4.35
CA PRO A 109 -10.37 -18.80 -5.60
C PRO A 109 -9.81 -17.64 -6.46
N LEU A 110 -9.81 -16.42 -5.95
CA LEU A 110 -9.48 -15.20 -6.69
C LEU A 110 -7.98 -14.90 -6.69
N ARG A 111 -7.51 -14.25 -7.76
CA ARG A 111 -6.10 -13.91 -7.99
C ARG A 111 -5.66 -12.69 -7.18
N TYR A 112 -5.59 -12.79 -5.85
CA TYR A 112 -5.23 -11.66 -4.98
C TYR A 112 -3.91 -10.95 -5.34
N ARG A 113 -2.93 -11.68 -5.91
CA ARG A 113 -1.68 -11.07 -6.38
C ARG A 113 -1.90 -9.97 -7.42
N SER A 114 -2.82 -10.17 -8.37
CA SER A 114 -3.08 -9.17 -9.41
C SER A 114 -3.80 -7.96 -8.85
N TYR A 115 -4.70 -8.14 -7.88
CA TYR A 115 -5.36 -7.01 -7.21
C TYR A 115 -4.40 -6.17 -6.38
N ILE A 116 -3.48 -6.78 -5.62
CA ILE A 116 -2.44 -6.05 -4.87
C ILE A 116 -1.58 -5.23 -5.84
N ASP A 117 -1.06 -5.87 -6.88
CA ASP A 117 -0.20 -5.21 -7.86
C ASP A 117 -0.96 -4.10 -8.62
N ALA A 118 -2.23 -4.32 -8.99
CA ALA A 118 -3.05 -3.29 -9.63
C ALA A 118 -3.37 -2.11 -8.69
N ALA A 119 -3.68 -2.37 -7.42
CA ALA A 119 -3.92 -1.32 -6.43
C ALA A 119 -2.70 -0.40 -6.28
N LEU A 120 -1.52 -1.01 -6.16
CA LEU A 120 -0.24 -0.33 -6.06
C LEU A 120 0.14 0.44 -7.34
N ARG A 121 -0.02 -0.16 -8.52
CA ARG A 121 0.31 0.50 -9.79
C ARG A 121 -0.60 1.68 -10.12
N THR A 122 -1.85 1.64 -9.68
CA THR A 122 -2.83 2.71 -9.95
C THR A 122 -2.59 3.93 -9.05
N HIS A 123 -2.10 3.73 -7.83
CA HIS A 123 -1.86 4.80 -6.84
C HIS A 123 -0.36 5.03 -6.61
N ALA A 124 0.28 5.71 -7.56
CA ALA A 124 1.75 5.89 -7.57
C ALA A 124 2.30 6.56 -6.30
N GLN A 125 1.57 7.53 -5.73
CA GLN A 125 2.00 8.22 -4.52
C GLN A 125 1.95 7.31 -3.29
N VAL A 126 0.91 6.48 -3.17
CA VAL A 126 0.81 5.44 -2.13
C VAL A 126 1.91 4.40 -2.31
N LEU A 127 2.20 3.99 -3.55
CA LEU A 127 3.27 3.05 -3.86
C LEU A 127 4.64 3.57 -3.39
N LEU A 128 4.96 4.83 -3.70
CA LEU A 128 6.22 5.45 -3.29
C LEU A 128 6.31 5.64 -1.78
N LEU A 129 5.21 6.03 -1.13
CA LEU A 129 5.13 6.08 0.32
C LEU A 129 5.39 4.71 0.94
N LEU A 130 4.74 3.66 0.44
CA LEU A 130 4.90 2.31 0.94
C LEU A 130 6.32 1.77 0.70
N TYR A 131 6.93 2.09 -0.44
CA TYR A 131 8.34 1.78 -0.72
C TYR A 131 9.30 2.48 0.24
N LYS A 132 9.06 3.75 0.54
CA LYS A 132 9.81 4.49 1.56
C LYS A 132 9.67 3.84 2.93
N THR A 133 8.44 3.50 3.31
CA THR A 133 8.12 2.88 4.61
C THR A 133 8.78 1.51 4.75
N SER A 134 8.83 0.68 3.70
CA SER A 134 9.48 -0.63 3.73
C SER A 134 11.00 -0.54 3.96
N ARG A 135 11.63 0.53 3.47
CA ARG A 135 13.07 0.79 3.59
C ARG A 135 13.45 1.39 4.93
N LEU A 136 12.65 2.33 5.44
CA LEU A 136 13.00 3.11 6.64
C LEU A 136 12.45 2.51 7.93
N THR A 137 11.25 1.93 7.89
CA THR A 137 10.55 1.42 9.07
C THR A 137 9.90 0.04 8.77
N PRO A 138 10.71 -1.04 8.63
CA PRO A 138 10.19 -2.35 8.19
C PRO A 138 9.12 -2.95 9.10
N GLU A 139 9.19 -2.68 10.41
CA GLU A 139 8.19 -3.14 11.38
C GLU A 139 6.83 -2.47 11.12
N PHE A 140 6.83 -1.15 10.93
CA PHE A 140 5.62 -0.39 10.61
C PHE A 140 5.08 -0.76 9.23
N PHE A 141 5.95 -1.00 8.25
CA PHE A 141 5.57 -1.54 6.94
C PHE A 141 4.81 -2.86 7.08
N ASN A 142 5.33 -3.81 7.88
CA ASN A 142 4.66 -5.08 8.11
C ASN A 142 3.26 -4.87 8.71
N HIS A 143 3.14 -3.98 9.69
CA HIS A 143 1.88 -3.64 10.35
C HIS A 143 0.82 -3.13 9.35
N VAL A 144 1.14 -2.12 8.52
CA VAL A 144 0.17 -1.59 7.55
C VAL A 144 -0.14 -2.60 6.43
N CYS A 145 0.82 -3.46 6.05
CA CYS A 145 0.56 -4.53 5.10
C CYS A 145 -0.38 -5.60 5.67
N ASP A 146 -0.26 -5.94 6.95
CA ASP A 146 -1.15 -6.90 7.61
C ASP A 146 -2.59 -6.35 7.65
N LEU A 147 -2.77 -5.07 7.99
CA LEU A 147 -4.08 -4.40 7.93
C LEU A 147 -4.65 -4.33 6.51
N GLY A 148 -3.82 -4.00 5.51
CA GLY A 148 -4.22 -3.99 4.10
C GLY A 148 -4.67 -5.36 3.60
N LEU A 149 -3.88 -6.40 3.86
CA LEU A 149 -4.19 -7.77 3.47
C LEU A 149 -5.46 -8.29 4.16
N LEU A 150 -5.61 -8.02 5.45
CA LEU A 150 -6.80 -8.43 6.20
C LEU A 150 -8.06 -7.73 5.69
N SER A 151 -7.99 -6.42 5.43
CA SER A 151 -9.10 -5.66 4.83
C SER A 151 -9.48 -6.21 3.46
N MET A 152 -8.48 -6.49 2.61
CA MET A 152 -8.72 -7.10 1.31
C MET A 152 -9.33 -8.51 1.40
N GLY A 153 -8.79 -9.37 2.27
CA GLY A 153 -9.27 -10.73 2.48
C GLY A 153 -10.72 -10.75 2.95
N LEU A 154 -11.10 -9.86 3.87
CA LEU A 154 -12.49 -9.72 4.33
C LEU A 154 -13.41 -9.20 3.22
N ALA A 155 -12.97 -8.22 2.43
CA ALA A 155 -13.77 -7.74 1.30
C ALA A 155 -14.00 -8.85 0.26
N MET A 156 -13.00 -9.70 0.04
CA MET A 156 -13.07 -10.84 -0.88
C MET A 156 -14.01 -11.96 -0.39
N THR A 157 -14.20 -12.08 0.92
CA THR A 157 -15.15 -13.05 1.51
C THR A 157 -16.55 -12.47 1.74
N ALA A 158 -16.73 -11.15 1.63
CA ALA A 158 -18.03 -10.50 1.64
C ALA A 158 -18.80 -10.77 0.34
N GLU A 159 -20.12 -10.50 0.31
CA GLU A 159 -20.96 -10.47 -0.91
C GLU A 159 -20.55 -9.35 -1.91
N ALA A 160 -19.32 -8.86 -1.86
CA ALA A 160 -18.80 -7.82 -2.73
C ALA A 160 -18.26 -8.44 -4.02
N HIS A 161 -18.94 -8.19 -5.14
CA HIS A 161 -18.56 -8.75 -6.43
C HIS A 161 -17.70 -7.80 -7.29
N GLU A 162 -17.50 -6.56 -6.85
CA GLU A 162 -16.79 -5.53 -7.62
C GLU A 162 -15.28 -5.55 -7.33
N ARG A 163 -14.47 -5.90 -8.35
CA ARG A 163 -13.01 -6.08 -8.21
C ARG A 163 -12.26 -4.86 -7.65
N PHE A 164 -12.75 -3.65 -7.92
CA PHE A 164 -12.11 -2.43 -7.40
C PHE A 164 -12.30 -2.28 -5.89
N ILE A 165 -13.35 -2.86 -5.30
CA ILE A 165 -13.55 -2.85 -3.85
C ILE A 165 -12.45 -3.62 -3.12
N PHE A 166 -11.95 -4.72 -3.70
CA PHE A 166 -10.81 -5.44 -3.12
C PHE A 166 -9.56 -4.56 -3.09
N ARG A 167 -9.32 -3.81 -4.18
CA ARG A 167 -8.20 -2.85 -4.28
C ARG A 167 -8.36 -1.69 -3.29
N TYR A 168 -9.57 -1.12 -3.19
CA TYR A 168 -9.86 -0.02 -2.27
C TYR A 168 -9.77 -0.46 -0.80
N SER A 169 -10.23 -1.67 -0.49
CA SER A 169 -10.11 -2.26 0.85
C SER A 169 -8.64 -2.45 1.22
N PHE A 170 -7.82 -2.95 0.29
CA PHE A 170 -6.38 -3.09 0.49
C PHE A 170 -5.70 -1.75 0.78
N LEU A 171 -5.97 -0.71 -0.03
CA LEU A 171 -5.38 0.61 0.12
C LEU A 171 -5.86 1.31 1.39
N SER A 172 -7.17 1.22 1.69
CA SER A 172 -7.74 1.77 2.92
C SER A 172 -7.09 1.16 4.16
N GLY A 173 -6.86 -0.16 4.15
CA GLY A 173 -6.15 -0.85 5.24
C GLY A 173 -4.68 -0.41 5.39
N ILE A 174 -3.96 -0.23 4.28
CA ILE A 174 -2.59 0.31 4.31
C ILE A 174 -2.56 1.74 4.88
N MET A 175 -3.51 2.57 4.48
CA MET A 175 -3.51 3.99 4.80
C MET A 175 -4.12 4.30 6.19
N ALA A 176 -4.86 3.36 6.77
CA ALA A 176 -5.57 3.50 8.05
C ALA A 176 -4.70 4.01 9.21
N ASP A 177 -3.43 3.61 9.27
CA ASP A 177 -2.48 4.04 10.30
C ASP A 177 -1.25 4.76 9.74
N MET A 178 -1.18 5.03 8.43
CA MET A 178 0.03 5.53 7.77
C MET A 178 0.53 6.86 8.35
N ALA A 179 -0.39 7.71 8.85
CA ALA A 179 -0.06 8.96 9.54
C ALA A 179 0.64 8.77 10.90
N LEU A 180 0.63 7.55 11.44
CA LEU A 180 1.16 7.20 12.75
C LEU A 180 2.59 6.67 12.70
N LYS A 181 3.20 6.55 11.51
CA LYS A 181 4.53 5.93 11.30
C LYS A 181 5.64 6.43 12.24
N ASP A 182 5.60 7.73 12.58
CA ASP A 182 6.61 8.41 13.41
C ASP A 182 6.20 8.47 14.90
N SER A 183 5.12 7.80 15.28
CA SER A 183 4.60 7.73 16.65
C SER A 183 4.55 6.29 17.14
N ASP A 184 4.42 6.09 18.45
CA ASP A 184 4.17 4.75 19.02
C ASP A 184 2.67 4.40 19.10
N ASP A 185 1.76 5.28 18.65
CA ASP A 185 0.31 5.04 18.75
C ASP A 185 -0.16 3.80 17.99
N TRP A 186 0.50 3.41 16.89
CA TRP A 186 0.15 2.17 16.17
C TRP A 186 0.53 0.89 16.94
N LYS A 187 1.47 1.00 17.90
CA LYS A 187 1.85 -0.10 18.79
C LYS A 187 0.94 -0.21 20.00
N ASP A 188 0.21 0.84 20.35
CA ASP A 188 -0.68 0.86 21.51
C ASP A 188 -1.90 -0.04 21.27
N ILE A 189 -2.04 -1.07 22.11
CA ILE A 189 -3.14 -2.04 22.05
C ILE A 189 -4.35 -1.63 22.88
N ASP A 190 -4.22 -0.60 23.73
CA ASP A 190 -5.24 -0.18 24.70
C ASP A 190 -5.76 1.23 24.37
N ILE A 191 -5.93 1.51 23.07
CA ILE A 191 -6.46 2.78 22.58
C ILE A 191 -7.97 2.85 22.84
N ASP A 192 -8.40 3.84 23.61
CA ASP A 192 -9.82 4.10 23.80
C ASP A 192 -10.51 4.60 22.51
N PHE A 193 -11.83 4.43 22.45
CA PHE A 193 -12.63 4.79 21.27
C PHE A 193 -12.47 6.25 20.82
N GLN A 194 -12.37 7.21 21.75
CA GLN A 194 -12.24 8.63 21.41
C GLN A 194 -10.84 8.95 20.87
N LYS A 195 -9.79 8.36 21.46
CA LYS A 195 -8.43 8.44 20.93
C LYS A 195 -8.38 7.81 19.54
N ARG A 196 -8.96 6.61 19.35
CA ARG A 196 -9.02 5.93 18.04
C ARG A 196 -9.70 6.80 16.99
N LYS A 197 -10.84 7.41 17.31
CA LYS A 197 -11.56 8.31 16.39
C LYS A 197 -10.70 9.50 15.93
N ARG A 198 -9.92 10.10 16.84
CA ARG A 198 -9.00 11.19 16.50
C ARG A 198 -7.84 10.73 15.62
N LEU A 199 -7.27 9.55 15.90
CA LEU A 199 -6.21 8.97 15.08
C LEU A 199 -6.69 8.64 13.67
N ASN A 200 -7.88 8.05 13.55
CA ASN A 200 -8.52 7.74 12.27
C ASN A 200 -8.77 9.01 11.44
N ALA A 201 -9.30 10.08 12.04
CA ALA A 201 -9.47 11.36 11.36
C ALA A 201 -8.13 11.93 10.87
N ARG A 202 -7.08 11.89 11.70
CA ARG A 202 -5.72 12.29 11.30
C ARG A 202 -5.18 11.44 10.15
N SER A 203 -5.42 10.13 10.14
CA SER A 203 -5.04 9.25 9.05
C SER A 203 -5.79 9.58 7.76
N ALA A 204 -7.08 9.93 7.83
CA ALA A 204 -7.85 10.36 6.67
C ALA A 204 -7.34 11.69 6.11
N ASP A 205 -7.08 12.68 6.98
CA ASP A 205 -6.50 13.97 6.58
C ASP A 205 -5.15 13.79 5.89
N PHE A 206 -4.28 12.93 6.44
CA PHE A 206 -3.01 12.57 5.82
C PHE A 206 -3.19 11.87 4.46
N SER A 207 -4.21 11.01 4.36
CA SER A 207 -4.46 10.21 3.15
C SER A 207 -5.07 11.03 2.01
N ALA A 208 -5.68 12.17 2.30
CA ALA A 208 -6.25 13.08 1.30
C ALA A 208 -5.20 13.64 0.33
N ASP A 209 -3.92 13.66 0.72
CA ASP A 209 -2.81 14.11 -0.13
C ASP A 209 -2.35 13.05 -1.15
N TYR A 210 -2.96 11.86 -1.18
CA TYR A 210 -2.51 10.69 -1.94
C TYR A 210 -3.47 10.23 -3.06
N ASP A 211 -4.36 11.13 -3.51
CA ASP A 211 -5.30 10.90 -4.63
C ASP A 211 -6.17 9.63 -4.45
N LEU A 212 -6.66 9.42 -3.23
CA LEU A 212 -7.59 8.33 -2.92
C LEU A 212 -9.03 8.77 -3.17
N ALA A 213 -9.86 7.84 -3.66
CA ALA A 213 -11.31 8.00 -3.75
C ALA A 213 -11.96 8.40 -2.40
N GLU A 214 -13.02 9.21 -2.47
CA GLU A 214 -13.73 9.75 -1.30
C GLU A 214 -14.22 8.64 -0.36
N GLU A 215 -14.75 7.54 -0.89
CA GLU A 215 -15.21 6.41 -0.10
C GLU A 215 -14.10 5.72 0.71
N MET A 216 -12.85 5.76 0.24
CA MET A 216 -11.69 5.25 0.99
C MET A 216 -11.33 6.20 2.14
N LEU A 217 -11.31 7.52 1.88
CA LEU A 217 -11.04 8.54 2.90
C LEU A 217 -12.10 8.49 4.01
N ASP A 218 -13.38 8.36 3.63
CA ASP A 218 -14.48 8.19 4.57
C ASP A 218 -14.34 6.91 5.40
N ALA A 219 -13.95 5.80 4.78
CA ALA A 219 -13.72 4.55 5.51
C ALA A 219 -12.58 4.68 6.53
N ILE A 220 -11.46 5.30 6.14
CA ILE A 220 -10.30 5.57 7.01
C ILE A 220 -10.68 6.49 8.19
N ALA A 221 -11.59 7.45 7.97
CA ALA A 221 -12.03 8.36 9.02
C ALA A 221 -12.98 7.68 10.03
N ASN A 222 -13.80 6.72 9.58
CA ASN A 222 -14.99 6.27 10.29
C ASN A 222 -14.96 4.80 10.76
N HIS A 223 -13.84 4.09 10.62
CA HIS A 223 -13.70 2.68 11.07
C HIS A 223 -13.40 2.52 12.57
N ALA A 224 -13.60 3.55 13.40
CA ALA A 224 -13.37 3.42 14.84
C ALA A 224 -14.37 2.41 15.43
N LEU A 225 -13.89 1.53 16.31
CA LEU A 225 -14.68 0.50 16.97
C LEU A 225 -14.58 0.64 18.48
N ASP A 226 -15.69 0.50 19.19
CA ASP A 226 -15.69 0.25 20.63
C ASP A 226 -15.51 -1.25 20.86
N PHE A 227 -14.32 -1.67 21.28
CA PHE A 227 -13.99 -3.07 21.55
C PHE A 227 -14.88 -3.72 22.60
N ASN A 228 -15.52 -2.95 23.48
CA ASN A 228 -16.43 -3.49 24.50
C ASN A 228 -17.83 -3.76 23.95
N ARG A 229 -18.15 -3.25 22.75
CA ARG A 229 -19.44 -3.38 22.08
C ARG A 229 -19.22 -3.50 20.57
N PRO A 230 -18.61 -4.60 20.10
CA PRO A 230 -18.44 -4.79 18.68
C PRO A 230 -19.83 -4.89 18.03
N HIS A 231 -20.18 -3.92 17.19
CA HIS A 231 -21.44 -3.92 16.45
C HIS A 231 -21.12 -3.91 14.96
N TYR A 232 -21.57 -4.95 14.25
CA TYR A 232 -21.41 -5.12 12.81
C TYR A 232 -22.82 -5.18 12.21
N GLU A 233 -23.27 -4.09 11.59
CA GLU A 233 -24.68 -3.98 11.16
C GLU A 233 -24.97 -4.75 9.87
N THR A 234 -23.96 -5.06 9.05
CA THR A 234 -24.19 -5.43 7.64
C THR A 234 -23.20 -6.43 7.02
N PHE A 235 -22.17 -6.89 7.73
CA PHE A 235 -21.19 -7.80 7.12
C PHE A 235 -21.72 -9.24 7.09
N LYS A 236 -21.96 -9.76 5.88
CA LYS A 236 -22.29 -11.17 5.65
C LYS A 236 -21.16 -11.81 4.85
N LEU A 237 -20.63 -12.91 5.39
CA LEU A 237 -19.74 -13.79 4.63
C LEU A 237 -20.56 -14.44 3.51
N SER A 238 -20.04 -14.41 2.29
CA SER A 238 -20.63 -15.13 1.17
C SER A 238 -20.57 -16.63 1.43
N GLU A 239 -21.69 -17.34 1.24
CA GLU A 239 -21.77 -18.81 1.39
C GLU A 239 -21.04 -19.55 0.24
N SER A 240 -20.66 -18.85 -0.83
CA SER A 240 -19.91 -19.43 -1.96
C SER A 240 -19.12 -18.36 -2.71
N ALA A 241 -17.80 -18.44 -2.68
CA ALA A 241 -16.95 -17.66 -3.58
C ALA A 241 -17.01 -18.30 -4.98
N GLU A 242 -17.90 -17.79 -5.84
CA GLU A 242 -17.94 -18.22 -7.24
C GLU A 242 -16.62 -17.85 -7.93
N SER A 243 -15.97 -18.84 -8.54
CA SER A 243 -14.72 -18.65 -9.27
C SER A 243 -15.00 -18.00 -10.64
N THR A 244 -14.67 -16.73 -10.81
CA THR A 244 -14.55 -16.13 -12.14
C THR A 244 -13.21 -16.52 -12.76
N GLU A 245 -13.23 -17.35 -13.80
CA GLU A 245 -12.04 -17.64 -14.63
C GLU A 245 -11.61 -16.38 -15.39
N GLU A 246 -10.46 -15.79 -15.05
CA GLU A 246 -10.00 -14.54 -15.70
C GLU A 246 -8.51 -14.56 -16.06
N THR A 247 -8.18 -14.05 -17.25
CA THR A 247 -6.85 -13.95 -17.86
C THR A 247 -6.00 -12.81 -17.28
N GLU A 248 -4.67 -13.00 -17.24
CA GLU A 248 -3.68 -12.18 -16.53
C GLU A 248 -3.50 -10.72 -17.02
N ASP A 249 -4.10 -10.34 -18.16
CA ASP A 249 -3.66 -9.18 -18.95
C ASP A 249 -4.60 -7.95 -18.94
N GLN A 250 -5.69 -7.93 -18.16
CA GLN A 250 -6.71 -6.85 -18.27
C GLN A 250 -7.08 -6.13 -16.96
N VAL A 251 -6.16 -5.94 -16.01
CA VAL A 251 -6.49 -5.17 -14.78
C VAL A 251 -5.65 -3.90 -14.67
N VAL A 252 -5.84 -3.01 -15.65
CA VAL A 252 -5.75 -1.56 -15.42
C VAL A 252 -7.12 -1.01 -15.80
N ASP A 253 -8.15 -1.44 -15.07
CA ASP A 253 -9.47 -0.84 -15.22
C ASP A 253 -9.39 0.59 -14.70
N GLU A 254 -9.69 1.56 -15.58
CA GLU A 254 -10.03 2.92 -15.20
C GLU A 254 -11.09 2.86 -14.08
N GLU A 255 -10.98 3.74 -13.08
CA GLU A 255 -11.95 3.77 -11.99
C GLU A 255 -13.36 3.94 -12.57
N PRO A 256 -14.30 3.05 -12.22
CA PRO A 256 -15.62 3.07 -12.84
C PRO A 256 -16.36 4.35 -12.44
N HIS A 257 -17.06 4.95 -13.40
CA HIS A 257 -18.06 5.98 -13.09
C HIS A 257 -19.23 5.35 -12.33
N ILE A 258 -19.17 5.38 -11.01
CA ILE A 258 -20.22 4.84 -10.12
C ILE A 258 -21.26 5.90 -9.77
N SER A 259 -22.51 5.46 -9.56
CA SER A 259 -23.59 6.34 -9.10
C SER A 259 -23.39 6.75 -7.63
N ALA A 260 -24.05 7.83 -7.19
CA ALA A 260 -24.00 8.26 -5.79
C ALA A 260 -24.48 7.17 -4.81
N ALA A 261 -25.53 6.42 -5.19
CA ALA A 261 -26.03 5.32 -4.38
C ALA A 261 -25.00 4.17 -4.26
N GLN A 262 -24.31 3.85 -5.35
CA GLN A 262 -23.23 2.84 -5.32
C GLN A 262 -22.06 3.33 -4.47
N ARG A 263 -21.70 4.61 -4.55
CA ARG A 263 -20.65 5.19 -3.69
C ARG A 263 -21.00 5.10 -2.21
N ASP A 264 -22.26 5.38 -1.84
CA ASP A 264 -22.73 5.24 -0.46
C ASP A 264 -22.65 3.78 0.03
N MET A 265 -23.00 2.81 -0.83
CA MET A 265 -22.84 1.38 -0.53
C MET A 265 -21.37 0.98 -0.37
N ASN A 266 -20.51 1.43 -1.29
CA ASN A 266 -19.07 1.16 -1.25
C ASN A 266 -18.44 1.74 0.02
N ARG A 267 -18.79 2.98 0.38
CA ARG A 267 -18.34 3.62 1.62
C ARG A 267 -18.73 2.80 2.84
N ALA A 268 -19.99 2.37 2.93
CA ALA A 268 -20.47 1.57 4.06
C ALA A 268 -19.70 0.25 4.15
N LEU A 269 -19.55 -0.47 3.04
CA LEU A 269 -18.82 -1.73 2.97
C LEU A 269 -17.34 -1.56 3.36
N LEU A 270 -16.63 -0.58 2.78
CA LEU A 270 -15.23 -0.32 3.08
C LEU A 270 -15.03 0.03 4.57
N THR A 271 -15.94 0.81 5.14
CA THR A 271 -15.90 1.17 6.56
C THR A 271 -16.06 -0.06 7.45
N GLU A 272 -17.04 -0.92 7.16
CA GLU A 272 -17.27 -2.17 7.92
C GLU A 272 -16.10 -3.14 7.78
N VAL A 273 -15.59 -3.34 6.56
CA VAL A 273 -14.41 -4.19 6.30
C VAL A 273 -13.21 -3.70 7.09
N LEU A 274 -12.92 -2.40 7.06
CA LEU A 274 -11.77 -1.85 7.77
C LEU A 274 -11.94 -1.92 9.29
N ARG A 275 -13.18 -1.76 9.78
CA ARG A 275 -13.52 -1.89 11.20
C ARG A 275 -13.31 -3.34 11.67
N LEU A 276 -13.77 -4.32 10.90
CA LEU A 276 -13.55 -5.75 11.16
C LEU A 276 -12.07 -6.11 11.10
N ALA A 277 -11.35 -5.62 10.08
CA ALA A 277 -9.91 -5.83 9.97
C ALA A 277 -9.19 -5.31 11.20
N ARG A 278 -9.55 -4.11 11.67
CA ARG A 278 -9.00 -3.53 12.91
C ARG A 278 -9.27 -4.43 14.11
N TYR A 279 -10.52 -4.88 14.29
CA TYR A 279 -10.89 -5.74 15.41
C TYR A 279 -10.04 -7.01 15.43
N ILE A 280 -10.04 -7.75 14.32
CA ILE A 280 -9.30 -9.02 14.18
C ILE A 280 -7.81 -8.79 14.40
N TYR A 281 -7.25 -7.71 13.83
CA TYR A 281 -5.84 -7.37 13.98
C TYR A 281 -5.48 -7.07 15.45
N GLU A 282 -6.26 -6.24 16.14
CA GLU A 282 -5.99 -5.92 17.56
C GLU A 282 -6.24 -7.12 18.48
N THR A 283 -7.28 -7.91 18.23
CA THR A 283 -7.57 -9.14 18.99
C THR A 283 -6.45 -10.16 18.84
N SER A 284 -5.90 -10.35 17.64
CA SER A 284 -4.75 -11.27 17.42
C SER A 284 -3.45 -10.80 18.08
N ARG A 285 -3.34 -9.49 18.38
CA ARG A 285 -2.23 -8.95 19.16
C ARG A 285 -2.39 -9.18 20.67
N ARG A 286 -3.63 -9.26 21.16
CA ARG A 286 -3.96 -9.51 22.57
C ARG A 286 -3.96 -11.00 22.91
N ILE A 287 -4.47 -11.84 22.01
CA ILE A 287 -4.65 -13.27 22.24
C ILE A 287 -3.60 -14.06 21.48
N SER A 288 -2.75 -14.77 22.22
CA SER A 288 -1.68 -15.60 21.63
C SER A 288 -2.12 -17.03 21.35
N ASP A 289 -3.21 -17.48 21.99
CA ASP A 289 -3.76 -18.82 21.86
C ASP A 289 -4.76 -18.89 20.69
N ALA A 290 -4.56 -19.83 19.77
CA ALA A 290 -5.33 -19.90 18.54
C ALA A 290 -6.79 -20.32 18.77
N GLU A 291 -7.06 -21.18 19.76
CA GLU A 291 -8.42 -21.62 20.09
C GLU A 291 -9.20 -20.47 20.73
N HIS A 292 -8.61 -19.78 21.71
CA HIS A 292 -9.23 -18.62 22.33
C HIS A 292 -9.43 -17.46 21.35
N PHE A 293 -8.50 -17.25 20.42
CA PHE A 293 -8.66 -16.27 19.35
C PHE A 293 -9.84 -16.61 18.44
N ALA A 294 -9.96 -17.88 18.03
CA ALA A 294 -11.09 -18.33 17.22
C ALA A 294 -12.42 -18.17 17.94
N GLU A 295 -12.50 -18.50 19.24
CA GLU A 295 -13.70 -18.30 20.05
C GLU A 295 -14.15 -16.83 20.07
N GLU A 296 -13.23 -15.89 20.29
CA GLU A 296 -13.52 -14.45 20.29
C GLU A 296 -13.95 -13.91 18.91
N LEU A 297 -13.57 -14.58 17.83
CA LEU A 297 -14.03 -14.26 16.48
C LEU A 297 -15.40 -14.87 16.14
N VAL A 298 -15.80 -15.98 16.78
CA VAL A 298 -17.10 -16.64 16.56
C VAL A 298 -18.27 -15.83 17.14
N TYR A 299 -18.01 -14.96 18.11
CA TYR A 299 -19.02 -14.07 18.68
C TYR A 299 -19.18 -12.74 17.92
N MET A 300 -18.50 -12.56 16.79
CA MET A 300 -18.81 -11.49 15.81
C MET A 300 -20.01 -11.88 14.96
#